data_AF-A0A1I4VIM4-F1
#
_entry.id   AF-A0A1I4VIM4-F1
#
_cell.length_a   1.000
_cell.length_b   1.000
_cell.length_c   1.000
_cell.angle_alpha   90.00
_cell.angle_beta   90.00
_cell.angle_gamma   90.00
#
_symmetry.space_group_name_H-M   'P 1'
#
loop_
_entity.id
_entity.type
_entity.pdbx_description
1 polymer ?
#
loop_
_entity_poly.entity_id
_entity_poly.type
_entity_poly.pdbx_seq_one_letter_code
_entity_poly.pdbx_strand_id
1 'polypeptide(L)'
;MNRHIAAILLTTVGLGACQTGAPGPQQVGSGLRGAALLQEDVARLRADRDARRISYTEWAERTQAAARASVPLSTQEEDALEYRKQLARRVDAGEMTPAQFDRENERALQRLKAQRGRA
;
A
#
# COMPACT_ATOMS: atom_id res chain seq x y z
N MET A 1 30.69 8.56 -41.11
CA MET A 1 32.02 9.21 -41.14
C MET A 1 32.24 9.87 -39.78
N ASN A 2 33.34 9.48 -39.13
CA ASN A 2 34.11 10.12 -38.03
C ASN A 2 33.34 10.60 -36.77
N ARG A 3 33.45 9.97 -35.58
CA ARG A 3 34.60 9.74 -34.65
C ARG A 3 34.96 10.97 -33.79
N HIS A 4 35.59 10.69 -32.63
CA HIS A 4 36.06 11.54 -31.50
C HIS A 4 35.00 11.67 -30.38
N ILE A 5 35.04 11.06 -29.18
CA ILE A 5 36.08 10.62 -28.20
C ILE A 5 36.99 11.75 -27.69
N ALA A 6 36.98 11.91 -26.34
CA ALA A 6 37.89 12.61 -25.41
C ALA A 6 37.20 13.75 -24.63
N ALA A 7 37.36 14.00 -23.33
CA ALA A 7 38.09 13.43 -22.19
C ALA A 7 37.46 14.08 -20.92
N ILE A 8 37.04 13.36 -19.88
CA ILE A 8 37.77 13.00 -18.65
C ILE A 8 38.43 14.17 -17.87
N LEU A 9 38.02 14.26 -16.59
CA LEU A 9 38.67 14.79 -15.37
C LEU A 9 38.68 16.29 -15.06
N LEU A 10 38.17 16.64 -13.87
CA LEU A 10 38.89 17.24 -12.73
C LEU A 10 37.88 17.55 -11.60
N THR A 11 37.72 16.64 -10.62
CA THR A 11 38.19 16.81 -9.24
C THR A 11 37.88 18.17 -8.59
N THR A 12 36.86 18.20 -7.75
CA THR A 12 36.83 19.09 -6.57
C THR A 12 36.51 18.25 -5.34
N VAL A 13 37.58 17.82 -4.67
CA VAL A 13 37.54 17.40 -3.26
C VAL A 13 37.38 18.68 -2.45
N GLY A 14 36.15 18.97 -2.04
CA GLY A 14 35.85 20.00 -1.05
C GLY A 14 35.79 19.36 0.33
N LEU A 15 36.89 19.42 1.08
CA LEU A 15 36.90 19.26 2.52
C LEU A 15 36.06 20.38 3.14
N GLY A 16 34.87 20.03 3.65
CA GLY A 16 33.97 20.94 4.35
C GLY A 16 33.52 20.34 5.67
N ALA A 17 34.23 20.72 6.74
CA ALA A 17 33.82 20.74 8.14
C ALA A 17 33.23 19.44 8.77
N CYS A 18 33.98 18.90 9.73
CA CYS A 18 33.43 18.19 10.87
C CYS A 18 32.25 18.97 11.46
N GLN A 19 31.04 18.47 11.31
CA GLN A 19 29.95 18.80 12.23
C GLN A 19 29.59 17.54 12.98
N THR A 20 30.17 17.41 14.17
CA THR A 20 29.61 16.62 15.26
C THR A 20 28.27 17.24 15.62
N GLY A 21 27.23 16.82 14.91
CA GLY A 21 25.84 16.93 15.30
C GLY A 21 25.29 15.51 15.21
N ALA A 22 24.93 14.93 16.35
CA ALA A 22 24.30 13.62 16.40
C ALA A 22 23.18 13.53 15.34
N PRO A 23 23.15 12.52 14.45
CA PRO A 23 21.98 12.30 13.61
C PRO A 23 20.88 11.71 14.49
N GLY A 24 20.19 12.56 15.25
CA GLY A 24 18.81 12.30 15.63
C GLY A 24 17.91 12.92 14.57
N PRO A 25 17.52 12.18 13.53
CA PRO A 25 16.12 12.27 13.09
C PRO A 25 15.64 10.99 12.38
N GLN A 26 14.93 10.08 13.05
CA GLN A 26 14.27 8.97 12.32
C GLN A 26 12.81 8.68 12.66
N GLN A 27 12.18 9.37 13.62
CA GLN A 27 10.78 9.06 13.94
C GLN A 27 9.72 9.95 13.28
N VAL A 28 10.07 11.11 12.72
CA VAL A 28 9.07 12.01 12.11
C VAL A 28 8.95 11.84 10.59
N GLY A 29 9.98 11.31 9.92
CA GLY A 29 9.95 10.98 8.48
C GLY A 29 9.34 9.60 8.15
N SER A 30 9.25 8.69 9.13
CA SER A 30 8.74 7.32 8.92
C SER A 30 7.22 7.25 8.77
N GLY A 31 6.46 8.18 9.35
CA GLY A 31 5.00 8.17 9.27
C GLY A 31 4.49 8.40 7.83
N LEU A 32 5.01 9.43 7.17
CA LEU A 32 4.66 9.75 5.78
C LEU A 32 5.22 8.72 4.79
N ARG A 33 6.45 8.23 5.02
CA ARG A 33 7.09 7.23 4.16
C ARG A 33 6.43 5.86 4.29
N GLY A 34 6.03 5.47 5.50
CA GLY A 34 5.31 4.21 5.76
C GLY A 34 3.91 4.21 5.16
N ALA A 35 3.17 5.32 5.28
CA ALA A 35 1.86 5.47 4.63
C ALA A 35 1.96 5.43 3.10
N ALA A 36 3.00 6.05 2.52
CA ALA A 36 3.24 5.99 1.08
C ALA A 36 3.57 4.57 0.59
N LEU A 37 4.43 3.84 1.31
CA LEU A 37 4.77 2.45 0.99
C LEU A 37 3.55 1.53 1.07
N LEU A 38 2.70 1.71 2.09
CA LEU A 38 1.45 0.96 2.18
C LEU A 38 0.53 1.25 1.00
N GLN A 39 0.41 2.51 0.60
CA GLN A 39 -0.44 2.91 -0.51
C GLN A 39 0.08 2.36 -1.86
N GLU A 40 1.40 2.35 -2.06
CA GLU A 40 2.05 1.72 -3.20
C GLU A 40 1.84 0.20 -3.22
N ASP A 41 1.95 -0.47 -2.08
CA ASP A 41 1.73 -1.91 -1.97
C ASP A 41 0.27 -2.29 -2.26
N VAL A 42 -0.69 -1.56 -1.71
CA VAL A 42 -2.12 -1.79 -1.98
C VAL A 42 -2.45 -1.54 -3.47
N ALA A 43 -1.84 -0.52 -4.09
CA ALA A 43 -2.00 -0.25 -5.51
C ALA A 43 -1.38 -1.37 -6.37
N ARG A 44 -0.19 -1.86 -6.01
CA ARG A 44 0.46 -2.98 -6.69
C ARG A 44 -0.36 -4.26 -6.59
N LEU A 45 -0.86 -4.59 -5.40
CA LEU A 45 -1.73 -5.75 -5.18
C LEU A 45 -3.01 -5.67 -6.02
N ARG A 46 -3.59 -4.46 -6.17
CA ARG A 46 -4.73 -4.26 -7.06
C ARG A 46 -4.36 -4.51 -8.53
N ALA A 47 -3.21 -3.99 -8.99
CA ALA A 47 -2.75 -4.21 -10.35
C ALA A 47 -2.49 -5.69 -10.64
N ASP A 48 -1.89 -6.42 -9.71
CA ASP A 48 -1.69 -7.86 -9.83
C ASP A 48 -3.03 -8.62 -9.89
N ARG A 49 -4.04 -8.20 -9.11
CA ARG A 49 -5.40 -8.74 -9.21
C ARG A 49 -6.02 -8.45 -10.56
N ASP A 50 -5.94 -7.21 -11.04
CA ASP A 50 -6.54 -6.79 -12.32
C ASP A 50 -5.89 -7.52 -13.51
N ALA A 51 -4.59 -7.80 -13.42
CA ALA A 51 -3.85 -8.64 -14.33
C ALA A 51 -4.09 -10.15 -14.13
N ARG A 52 -4.97 -10.55 -13.19
CA ARG A 52 -5.29 -11.94 -12.82
C ARG A 52 -4.08 -12.77 -12.38
N ARG A 53 -3.05 -12.12 -11.84
CA ARG A 53 -1.84 -12.78 -11.30
C ARG A 53 -2.07 -13.34 -9.90
N ILE A 54 -3.01 -12.77 -9.17
CA ILE A 54 -3.48 -13.22 -7.86
C ILE A 54 -5.01 -13.30 -7.86
N SER A 55 -5.57 -14.17 -7.02
CA SER A 55 -7.02 -14.32 -6.87
C SER A 55 -7.63 -13.17 -6.07
N TYR A 56 -8.97 -13.06 -6.04
CA TYR A 56 -9.63 -12.09 -5.17
C TYR A 56 -9.34 -12.38 -3.70
N THR A 57 -9.33 -13.66 -3.30
CA THR A 57 -9.07 -14.08 -1.92
C THR A 57 -7.66 -13.72 -1.51
N GLU A 58 -6.66 -14.03 -2.34
CA GLU A 58 -5.27 -13.67 -2.06
C GLU A 58 -5.12 -12.14 -1.97
N TRP A 59 -5.73 -11.41 -2.90
CA TRP A 59 -5.73 -9.95 -2.85
C TRP A 59 -6.31 -9.40 -1.54
N ALA A 60 -7.44 -9.95 -1.09
CA ALA A 60 -8.09 -9.54 0.15
C ALA A 60 -7.23 -9.86 1.38
N GLU A 61 -6.63 -11.05 1.43
CA GLU A 61 -5.75 -11.47 2.54
C GLU A 61 -4.50 -10.61 2.64
N ARG A 62 -3.82 -10.34 1.52
CA ARG A 62 -2.62 -9.50 1.50
C ARG A 62 -2.93 -8.05 1.85
N THR A 63 -4.08 -7.53 1.39
CA THR A 63 -4.54 -6.19 1.77
C THR A 63 -4.85 -6.11 3.27
N GLN A 64 -5.50 -7.12 3.85
CA GLN A 64 -5.78 -7.18 5.29
C GLN A 64 -4.50 -7.25 6.10
N ALA A 65 -3.53 -8.09 5.69
CA ALA A 65 -2.24 -8.19 6.36
C ALA A 65 -1.48 -6.85 6.34
N ALA A 66 -1.49 -6.16 5.20
CA ALA A 66 -0.88 -4.84 5.07
C ALA A 66 -1.57 -3.79 5.95
N ALA A 67 -2.91 -3.82 6.06
CA ALA A 67 -3.66 -2.93 6.94
C ALA A 67 -3.29 -3.14 8.42
N ARG A 68 -3.28 -4.41 8.87
CA ARG A 68 -2.90 -4.80 10.25
C ARG A 68 -1.45 -4.42 10.60
N ALA A 69 -0.54 -4.51 9.63
CA ALA A 69 0.86 -4.14 9.82
C ALA A 69 1.07 -2.62 9.94
N SER A 70 0.13 -1.83 9.43
CA SER A 70 0.29 -0.37 9.33
C SER A 70 -0.29 0.36 10.53
N VAL A 71 -1.46 -0.05 10.99
CA VAL A 71 -2.17 0.57 12.11
C VAL A 71 -2.94 -0.47 12.92
N PRO A 72 -3.13 -0.24 14.23
CA PRO A 72 -4.10 -0.99 15.00
C PRO A 72 -5.49 -0.79 14.39
N LEU A 73 -6.17 -1.89 14.07
CA LEU A 73 -7.52 -1.86 13.54
C LEU A 73 -8.54 -1.96 14.69
N SER A 74 -9.62 -1.21 14.59
CA SER A 74 -10.80 -1.42 15.42
C SER A 74 -11.48 -2.74 15.08
N THR A 75 -12.30 -3.27 16.00
CA THR A 75 -13.09 -4.49 15.74
C THR A 75 -13.97 -4.36 14.49
N GLN A 76 -14.58 -3.18 14.26
CA GLN A 76 -15.38 -2.93 13.07
C GLN A 76 -14.56 -2.93 11.78
N GLU A 77 -13.33 -2.42 11.81
CA GLU A 77 -12.43 -2.47 10.66
C GLU A 77 -11.98 -3.90 10.36
N GLU A 78 -11.71 -4.71 11.39
CA GLU A 78 -11.42 -6.13 11.23
C GLU A 78 -12.60 -6.90 10.63
N ASP A 79 -13.82 -6.68 11.14
CA ASP A 79 -15.04 -7.29 10.63
C ASP A 79 -15.29 -6.92 9.16
N ALA A 80 -15.02 -5.67 8.77
CA ALA A 80 -15.14 -5.23 7.38
C ALA A 80 -14.13 -5.92 6.46
N LEU A 81 -12.90 -6.16 6.94
CA LEU A 81 -11.86 -6.88 6.17
C LEU A 81 -12.19 -8.37 6.05
N GLU A 82 -12.73 -9.00 7.10
CA GLU A 82 -13.21 -10.38 7.03
C GLU A 82 -14.41 -10.52 6.10
N TYR A 83 -15.35 -9.57 6.14
CA TYR A 83 -16.46 -9.53 5.20
C TYR A 83 -15.97 -9.42 3.75
N ARG A 84 -15.00 -8.55 3.47
CA ARG A 84 -14.36 -8.45 2.15
C ARG A 84 -13.73 -9.76 1.71
N LYS A 85 -13.07 -10.51 2.60
CA LYS A 85 -12.52 -11.84 2.29
C LYS A 85 -13.61 -12.84 1.95
N GLN A 86 -14.75 -12.83 2.62
CA GLN A 86 -15.88 -13.70 2.29
C GLN A 86 -16.42 -13.39 0.89
N LEU A 87 -16.59 -12.11 0.54
CA LEU A 87 -16.99 -11.71 -0.81
C LEU A 87 -15.96 -12.17 -1.86
N ALA A 88 -14.67 -12.02 -1.56
CA ALA A 88 -13.59 -12.45 -2.44
C ALA A 88 -13.62 -13.96 -2.73
N ARG A 89 -13.86 -14.79 -1.71
CA ARG A 89 -14.03 -16.25 -1.89
C ARG A 89 -15.18 -16.58 -2.84
N ARG A 90 -16.29 -15.85 -2.75
CA ARG A 90 -17.44 -16.03 -3.65
C ARG A 90 -17.13 -15.62 -5.09
N VAL A 91 -16.27 -14.61 -5.28
CA VAL A 91 -15.79 -14.25 -6.63
C VAL A 91 -14.93 -15.36 -7.21
N ASP A 92 -13.97 -15.87 -6.43
CA ASP A 92 -13.09 -16.95 -6.88
C ASP A 92 -13.86 -18.26 -7.14
N ALA A 93 -14.94 -18.52 -6.39
CA ALA A 93 -15.85 -19.65 -6.59
C ALA A 93 -16.81 -19.46 -7.78
N GLY A 94 -16.87 -18.28 -8.40
CA GLY A 94 -17.80 -17.97 -9.49
C GLY A 94 -19.25 -17.71 -9.05
N GLU A 95 -19.50 -17.65 -7.74
CA GLU A 95 -20.82 -17.35 -7.15
C GLU A 95 -21.14 -15.84 -7.12
N MET A 96 -20.14 -15.01 -7.40
CA MET A 96 -20.22 -13.55 -7.40
C MET A 96 -19.38 -12.98 -8.54
N THR A 97 -19.91 -11.98 -9.24
CA THR A 97 -19.15 -11.25 -10.26
C THR A 97 -18.24 -10.19 -9.62
N PRO A 98 -17.11 -9.83 -10.26
CA PRO A 98 -16.30 -8.67 -9.88
C PRO A 98 -17.09 -7.40 -9.60
N ALA A 99 -18.08 -7.08 -10.45
CA ALA A 99 -18.91 -5.90 -10.29
C ALA A 99 -19.83 -5.98 -9.06
N GLN A 100 -20.29 -7.17 -8.68
CA GLN A 100 -21.04 -7.35 -7.43
C GLN A 100 -20.12 -7.20 -6.22
N PHE A 101 -18.90 -7.74 -6.28
CA PHE A 101 -17.90 -7.56 -5.23
C PHE A 101 -17.62 -6.08 -4.97
N ASP A 102 -17.35 -5.29 -6.01
CA ASP A 102 -17.03 -3.86 -5.86
C ASP A 102 -18.18 -3.09 -5.19
N ARG A 103 -19.43 -3.37 -5.58
CA ARG A 103 -20.62 -2.76 -4.97
C ARG A 103 -20.81 -3.13 -3.50
N GLU A 104 -20.69 -4.41 -3.16
CA GLU A 104 -20.87 -4.87 -1.77
C GLU A 104 -19.72 -4.40 -0.87
N ASN A 105 -18.49 -4.40 -1.38
CA ASN A 105 -17.33 -3.86 -0.70
C ASN A 105 -17.48 -2.34 -0.46
N GLU A 106 -17.95 -1.57 -1.44
CA GLU A 106 -18.21 -0.14 -1.27
C GLU A 106 -19.29 0.13 -0.23
N ARG A 107 -20.39 -0.63 -0.24
CA ARG A 107 -21.45 -0.55 0.79
C ARG A 107 -20.90 -0.82 2.19
N ALA A 108 -20.05 -1.82 2.35
CA ALA A 108 -19.41 -2.11 3.64
C ALA A 108 -18.53 -0.93 4.12
N LEU A 109 -17.74 -0.35 3.22
CA LEU A 109 -16.92 0.83 3.52
C LEU A 109 -17.76 2.06 3.87
N GLN A 110 -18.89 2.28 3.19
CA GLN A 110 -19.81 3.38 3.53
C GLN A 110 -20.41 3.21 4.93
N ARG A 111 -20.79 1.98 5.31
CA ARG A 111 -21.27 1.68 6.67
C ARG A 111 -20.21 1.95 7.73
N LEU A 112 -18.97 1.52 7.47
CA LEU A 112 -17.83 1.78 8.35
C LEU A 112 -17.60 3.29 8.54
N LYS A 113 -17.62 4.06 7.44
CA LYS A 113 -17.48 5.54 7.48
C LYS A 113 -18.61 6.19 8.27
N ALA A 114 -19.84 5.75 8.08
CA ALA A 114 -21.01 6.29 8.79
C ALA A 114 -20.95 6.00 10.29
N GLN A 115 -20.39 4.86 10.70
CA GLN A 115 -20.19 4.51 12.12
C GLN A 115 -19.07 5.36 12.74
N ARG A 116 -17.96 5.54 12.02
CA ARG A 116 -16.83 6.37 12.47
C ARG A 116 -17.14 7.86 12.59
N GLY A 117 -18.08 8.38 11.80
CA GLY A 117 -18.55 9.77 11.91
C GLY A 117 -19.53 10.05 13.06
N ARG A 118 -19.96 9.01 13.80
CA ARG A 118 -20.84 9.12 14.97
C ARG A 118 -20.13 8.91 16.31
N ALA A 119 -18.85 8.55 16.27
CA ALA A 119 -17.97 8.41 17.43
C ALA A 119 -17.18 9.70 17.65
#